data_AF-A0A815X093-F1
#
_entry.id   AF-A0A815X093-F1
#
_cell.length_a   1.000
_cell.length_b   1.000
_cell.length_c   1.000
_cell.angle_alpha   90.00
_cell.angle_beta   90.00
_cell.angle_gamma   90.00
#
_symmetry.space_group_name_H-M   'P 1'
#
loop_
_entity.id
_entity.type
_entity.pdbx_description
1 polymer ?
#
loop_
_entity_poly.entity_id
_entity_poly.type
_entity_poly.pdbx_seq_one_letter_code
_entity_poly.pdbx_strand_id
1 'polypeptide(L)'
;KRMRFPPFDDEEPPLDYADNILDVEPLEAIQLQMDPEEDKSIYEWFYDHKPLTDTKMVNGTTYRRWQLSLPVLSTLYRMGNQLLTDLVDDNYFYLFDLKSFFTAKALNVAIPGGPKFEPLVKDVNPNDEDWNEFNDINKIIIRQPIRTEYRIAFPYLYNSYPFKVYL
;
A
#
# COMPACT_ATOMS: atom_id res chain seq x y z
N LYS A 1 12.39 -10.71 -25.27
CA LYS A 1 11.42 -11.80 -25.57
C LYS A 1 11.00 -12.41 -24.24
N ARG A 2 9.69 -12.53 -23.94
CA ARG A 2 9.22 -13.12 -22.67
C ARG A 2 9.38 -14.64 -22.71
N MET A 3 9.54 -15.28 -21.55
CA MET A 3 9.56 -16.74 -21.44
C MET A 3 8.21 -17.33 -21.85
N ARG A 4 8.22 -18.59 -22.32
CA ARG A 4 7.00 -19.35 -22.60
C ARG A 4 6.59 -20.12 -21.34
N PHE A 5 5.27 -20.30 -21.18
CA PHE A 5 4.69 -21.07 -20.09
C PHE A 5 3.79 -22.16 -20.68
N PRO A 6 3.93 -23.43 -20.22
CA PRO A 6 4.95 -23.92 -19.28
C PRO A 6 6.38 -23.88 -19.88
N PRO A 7 7.43 -23.77 -19.05
CA PRO A 7 8.82 -23.77 -19.53
C PRO A 7 9.34 -25.17 -19.91
N PHE A 8 8.72 -26.23 -19.38
CA PHE A 8 9.01 -27.64 -19.66
C PHE A 8 7.77 -28.31 -20.26
N ASP A 9 7.96 -29.37 -21.02
CA ASP A 9 6.87 -30.22 -21.52
C ASP A 9 6.37 -31.16 -20.42
N ASP A 10 5.07 -31.47 -20.42
CA ASP A 10 4.43 -32.31 -19.39
C ASP A 10 4.89 -33.79 -19.48
N GLU A 11 5.38 -34.21 -20.66
CA GLU A 11 5.89 -35.55 -20.91
C GLU A 11 7.39 -35.71 -20.55
N GLU A 12 8.11 -34.61 -20.31
CA GLU A 12 9.52 -34.66 -19.92
C GLU A 12 9.68 -34.95 -18.42
N PRO A 13 10.52 -35.91 -18.02
CA PRO A 13 10.81 -36.13 -16.61
C PRO A 13 11.55 -34.92 -16.01
N PRO A 14 11.42 -34.67 -14.70
CA PRO A 14 12.17 -33.60 -14.03
C PRO A 14 13.67 -33.73 -14.26
N LEU A 15 14.30 -32.59 -14.52
CA LEU A 15 15.73 -32.47 -14.81
C LEU A 15 16.57 -32.74 -13.54
N ASP A 16 17.60 -33.59 -13.65
CA ASP A 16 18.52 -33.84 -12.54
C ASP A 16 19.51 -32.69 -12.38
N TYR A 17 19.71 -32.26 -11.13
CA TYR A 17 20.58 -31.14 -10.76
C TYR A 17 22.05 -31.47 -10.98
N ALA A 18 22.49 -32.68 -10.61
CA ALA A 18 23.89 -33.08 -10.71
C ALA A 18 24.37 -33.11 -12.17
N ASP A 19 23.55 -33.63 -13.07
CA ASP A 19 23.92 -33.83 -14.47
C ASP A 19 23.79 -32.55 -15.32
N ASN A 20 22.87 -31.63 -14.96
CA ASN A 20 22.51 -30.52 -15.85
C ASN A 20 22.78 -29.11 -15.29
N ILE A 21 22.90 -28.95 -13.96
CA ILE A 21 22.93 -27.62 -13.33
C ILE A 21 24.21 -27.41 -12.53
N LEU A 22 24.73 -28.43 -11.85
CA LEU A 22 25.83 -28.30 -10.89
C LEU A 22 27.09 -27.63 -11.47
N ASP A 23 27.46 -27.97 -12.70
CA ASP A 23 28.67 -27.47 -13.35
C ASP A 23 28.45 -26.18 -14.17
N VAL A 24 27.22 -25.65 -14.18
CA VAL A 24 26.86 -24.45 -14.95
C VAL A 24 26.88 -23.23 -14.04
N GLU A 25 27.77 -22.28 -14.31
CA GLU A 25 27.77 -21.01 -13.59
C GLU A 25 26.50 -20.20 -13.93
N PRO A 26 25.80 -19.68 -12.90
CA PRO A 26 24.67 -18.80 -13.12
C PRO A 26 25.08 -17.56 -13.92
N LEU A 27 24.16 -17.08 -14.76
CA LEU A 27 24.30 -15.79 -15.41
C LEU A 27 24.37 -14.66 -14.37
N GLU A 28 25.00 -13.56 -14.76
CA GLU A 28 25.11 -12.36 -13.92
C GLU A 28 23.73 -11.90 -13.42
N ALA A 29 23.66 -11.65 -12.11
CA ALA A 29 22.47 -11.11 -11.49
C ALA A 29 22.25 -9.66 -11.91
N ILE A 30 21.02 -9.18 -11.73
CA ILE A 30 20.73 -7.76 -11.91
C ILE A 30 21.39 -6.99 -10.76
N GLN A 31 22.50 -6.32 -11.06
CA GLN A 31 23.20 -5.42 -10.14
C GLN A 31 23.26 -4.02 -10.76
N LEU A 32 22.90 -3.03 -9.94
CA LEU A 32 23.05 -1.62 -10.30
C LEU A 32 24.53 -1.25 -10.18
N GLN A 33 25.03 -0.45 -11.11
CA GLN A 33 26.33 0.18 -10.98
C GLN A 33 26.27 1.25 -9.90
N MET A 34 26.92 0.98 -8.76
CA MET A 34 27.01 1.89 -7.62
C MET A 34 28.24 2.79 -7.71
N ASP A 35 28.16 3.99 -7.15
CA ASP A 35 29.28 4.93 -7.11
C ASP A 35 30.22 4.58 -5.93
N PRO A 36 31.52 4.31 -6.15
CA PRO A 36 32.45 3.94 -5.07
C PRO A 36 32.65 5.01 -4.00
N GLU A 37 32.42 6.29 -4.31
CA GLU A 37 32.57 7.40 -3.37
C GLU A 37 31.26 7.72 -2.65
N GLU A 38 30.15 7.86 -3.38
CA GLU A 38 28.84 8.18 -2.78
C GLU A 38 28.23 6.99 -2.03
N ASP A 39 28.34 5.78 -2.58
CA ASP A 39 27.72 4.56 -2.05
C ASP A 39 28.65 3.71 -1.17
N LYS A 40 29.82 4.26 -0.84
CA LYS A 40 30.87 3.58 -0.08
C LYS A 40 30.38 2.82 1.15
N SER A 41 29.38 3.35 1.85
CA SER A 41 28.83 2.75 3.07
C SER A 41 28.14 1.40 2.86
N ILE A 42 27.62 1.14 1.65
CA ILE A 42 26.87 -0.09 1.31
C ILE A 42 27.54 -0.91 0.20
N TYR A 43 28.48 -0.30 -0.54
CA TYR A 43 29.08 -0.83 -1.77
C TYR A 43 29.52 -2.30 -1.68
N GLU A 44 30.17 -2.69 -0.58
CA GLU A 44 30.78 -4.02 -0.44
C GLU A 44 29.78 -5.15 -0.17
N TRP A 45 28.63 -4.85 0.44
CA TRP A 45 27.74 -5.88 1.00
C TRP A 45 26.30 -5.79 0.50
N PHE A 46 25.94 -4.75 -0.27
CA PHE A 46 24.55 -4.50 -0.66
C PHE A 46 23.87 -5.66 -1.39
N TYR A 47 24.63 -6.39 -2.21
CA TYR A 47 24.14 -7.54 -2.98
C TYR A 47 24.43 -8.91 -2.34
N ASP A 48 24.91 -8.94 -1.09
CA ASP A 48 25.11 -10.20 -0.37
C ASP A 48 23.77 -10.84 0.01
N HIS A 49 23.76 -12.18 0.07
CA HIS A 49 22.58 -12.92 0.52
C HIS A 49 22.19 -12.61 1.98
N LYS A 50 23.17 -12.42 2.86
CA LYS A 50 22.98 -12.04 4.27
C LYS A 50 24.04 -11.02 4.70
N PRO A 51 23.86 -9.73 4.34
CA PRO A 51 24.88 -8.72 4.55
C PRO A 51 25.17 -8.51 6.05
N LEU A 52 26.38 -8.06 6.37
CA LEU A 52 26.76 -7.61 7.71
C LEU A 52 26.70 -8.68 8.82
N THR A 53 26.48 -9.96 8.52
CA THR A 53 26.32 -11.05 9.50
C THR A 53 27.47 -11.14 10.51
N ASP A 54 28.69 -10.88 10.07
CA ASP A 54 29.90 -10.94 10.90
C ASP A 54 30.22 -9.63 11.64
N THR A 55 29.36 -8.62 11.50
CA THR A 55 29.57 -7.30 12.09
C THR A 55 28.73 -7.09 13.35
N LYS A 56 29.08 -6.06 14.13
CA LYS A 56 28.28 -5.61 15.29
C LYS A 56 26.94 -4.98 14.90
N MET A 57 26.72 -4.71 13.61
CA MET A 57 25.49 -4.08 13.13
C MET A 57 24.28 -5.03 13.17
N VAL A 58 24.51 -6.34 13.27
CA VAL A 58 23.44 -7.33 13.42
C VAL A 58 23.72 -8.22 14.62
N ASN A 59 22.68 -8.87 15.14
CA ASN A 59 22.78 -9.69 16.34
C ASN A 59 23.45 -11.07 16.11
N GLY A 60 24.14 -11.27 14.99
CA GLY A 60 24.74 -12.53 14.56
C GLY A 60 23.91 -13.31 13.53
N THR A 61 24.25 -14.59 13.35
CA THR A 61 23.69 -15.47 12.29
C THR A 61 22.17 -15.68 12.37
N THR A 62 21.57 -15.42 13.54
CA THR A 62 20.11 -15.46 13.70
C THR A 62 19.40 -14.32 12.94
N TYR A 63 20.10 -13.20 12.67
CA TYR A 63 19.67 -12.13 11.76
C TYR A 63 18.26 -11.56 12.03
N ARG A 64 18.00 -11.19 13.29
CA ARG A 64 16.68 -10.70 13.75
C ARG A 64 16.65 -9.22 14.09
N ARG A 65 17.78 -8.66 14.49
CA ARG A 65 17.90 -7.27 14.91
C ARG A 65 19.10 -6.65 14.22
N TRP A 66 18.90 -5.43 13.74
CA TRP A 66 19.92 -4.63 13.10
C TRP A 66 20.01 -3.27 13.79
N GLN A 67 21.22 -2.71 13.80
CA GLN A 67 21.53 -1.36 14.25
C GLN A 67 22.52 -0.77 13.26
N LEU A 68 22.00 0.05 12.35
CA LEU A 68 22.78 0.67 11.28
C LEU A 68 23.22 2.08 11.66
N SER A 69 24.35 2.50 11.13
CA SER A 69 24.84 3.87 11.28
C SER A 69 24.08 4.85 10.38
N LEU A 70 24.09 6.14 10.72
CA LEU A 70 23.41 7.17 9.93
C LEU A 70 23.89 7.25 8.47
N PRO A 71 25.20 7.15 8.16
CA PRO A 71 25.65 7.14 6.77
C PRO A 71 25.04 5.99 5.96
N VAL A 72 25.00 4.78 6.54
CA VAL A 72 24.39 3.61 5.88
C VAL A 72 22.90 3.85 5.62
N LEU A 73 22.16 4.34 6.61
CA LEU A 73 20.73 4.63 6.45
C LEU A 73 20.47 5.72 5.41
N SER A 74 21.29 6.77 5.36
CA SER A 74 21.15 7.84 4.37
C SER A 74 21.32 7.32 2.94
N THR A 75 22.33 6.48 2.71
CA THR A 75 22.59 5.89 1.40
C THR A 75 21.48 4.92 0.98
N LEU A 76 21.01 4.09 1.90
CA LEU A 76 19.87 3.17 1.65
C LEU A 76 18.57 3.93 1.36
N TYR A 77 18.28 5.00 2.09
CA TYR A 77 17.11 5.85 1.84
C TYR A 77 17.18 6.47 0.44
N ARG A 78 18.35 6.98 0.03
CA ARG A 78 18.59 7.51 -1.32
C ARG A 78 18.35 6.46 -2.40
N MET A 79 18.85 5.24 -2.21
CA MET A 79 18.64 4.12 -3.15
C MET A 79 17.17 3.70 -3.25
N GLY A 80 16.45 3.71 -2.13
CA GLY A 80 15.04 3.36 -2.06
C GLY A 80 14.09 4.43 -2.58
N ASN A 81 14.58 5.64 -2.91
CA ASN A 81 13.73 6.79 -3.19
C ASN A 81 12.76 6.59 -4.36
N GLN A 82 13.10 5.74 -5.33
CA GLN A 82 12.21 5.40 -6.45
C GLN A 82 10.92 4.67 -6.01
N LEU A 83 10.91 4.06 -4.83
CA LEU A 83 9.80 3.28 -4.29
C LEU A 83 9.16 3.93 -3.06
N LEU A 84 9.82 4.90 -2.45
CA LEU A 84 9.33 5.61 -1.28
C LEU A 84 8.39 6.74 -1.70
N THR A 85 7.53 7.14 -0.76
CA THR A 85 6.65 8.29 -0.96
C THR A 85 7.42 9.59 -0.73
N ASP A 86 7.23 10.56 -1.63
CA ASP A 86 7.72 11.93 -1.46
C ASP A 86 6.82 12.76 -0.51
N LEU A 87 5.71 12.17 -0.04
CA LEU A 87 4.77 12.83 0.86
C LEU A 87 5.33 12.90 2.27
N VAL A 88 5.44 14.12 2.78
CA VAL A 88 5.97 14.40 4.14
C VAL A 88 4.86 14.63 5.16
N ASP A 89 3.67 15.05 4.71
CA ASP A 89 2.52 15.33 5.57
C ASP A 89 1.42 14.29 5.39
N ASP A 90 1.07 13.62 6.49
CA ASP A 90 -0.01 12.64 6.54
C ASP A 90 -1.39 13.25 6.24
N ASN A 91 -1.56 14.57 6.38
CA ASN A 91 -2.79 15.27 5.98
C ASN A 91 -3.07 15.17 4.49
N TYR A 92 -2.09 14.82 3.66
CA TYR A 92 -2.32 14.49 2.25
C TYR A 92 -3.39 13.40 2.09
N PHE A 93 -3.48 12.46 3.03
CA PHE A 93 -4.46 11.38 3.04
C PHE A 93 -5.80 11.80 3.65
N TYR A 94 -6.14 13.10 3.65
CA TYR A 94 -7.46 13.55 4.08
C TYR A 94 -8.57 12.87 3.25
N LEU A 95 -9.52 12.25 3.94
CA LEU A 95 -10.56 11.37 3.37
C LEU A 95 -10.03 10.10 2.67
N PHE A 96 -8.72 9.86 2.67
CA PHE A 96 -8.05 8.71 2.07
C PHE A 96 -7.32 7.84 3.11
N ASP A 97 -7.80 7.89 4.34
CA ASP A 97 -7.36 7.05 5.45
C ASP A 97 -8.35 5.90 5.72
N LEU A 98 -7.94 4.94 6.54
CA LEU A 98 -8.75 3.76 6.84
C LEU A 98 -10.10 4.12 7.48
N LYS A 99 -10.14 5.15 8.34
CA LYS A 99 -11.38 5.56 9.01
C LYS A 99 -12.37 6.15 8.03
N SER A 100 -11.91 6.99 7.11
CA SER A 100 -12.77 7.54 6.05
C SER A 100 -13.31 6.44 5.15
N PHE A 101 -12.51 5.42 4.81
CA PHE A 101 -13.00 4.27 4.05
C PHE A 101 -14.02 3.41 4.81
N PHE A 102 -13.84 3.22 6.13
CA PHE A 102 -14.82 2.51 6.94
C PHE A 102 -16.14 3.26 7.01
N THR A 103 -16.08 4.58 7.19
CA THR A 103 -17.27 5.45 7.18
C THR A 103 -17.95 5.46 5.81
N ALA A 104 -17.19 5.58 4.72
CA ALA A 104 -17.70 5.51 3.35
C ALA A 104 -18.43 4.18 3.10
N LYS A 105 -17.81 3.06 3.50
CA LYS A 105 -18.40 1.72 3.42
C LYS A 105 -19.68 1.59 4.25
N ALA A 106 -19.68 2.09 5.48
CA ALA A 106 -20.82 1.98 6.39
C ALA A 106 -22.03 2.80 5.89
N LEU A 107 -21.77 3.99 5.34
CA LEU A 107 -22.79 4.89 4.79
C LEU A 107 -23.23 4.53 3.36
N ASN A 108 -22.61 3.51 2.74
CA ASN A 108 -22.82 3.18 1.33
C ASN A 108 -22.57 4.37 0.38
N VAL A 109 -21.49 5.11 0.64
CA VAL A 109 -21.07 6.28 -0.13
C VAL A 109 -19.67 6.03 -0.68
N ALA A 110 -19.36 6.56 -1.87
CA ALA A 110 -18.03 6.44 -2.48
C ALA A 110 -17.31 7.79 -2.50
N ILE A 111 -16.03 7.76 -2.13
CA ILE A 111 -15.10 8.88 -2.34
C ILE A 111 -14.61 8.80 -3.79
N PRO A 112 -14.49 9.92 -4.52
CA PRO A 112 -13.87 9.92 -5.85
C PRO A 112 -12.46 9.30 -5.80
N GLY A 113 -12.20 8.30 -6.65
CA GLY A 113 -10.93 7.56 -6.65
C GLY A 113 -10.77 6.53 -5.52
N GLY A 114 -11.74 6.44 -4.61
CA GLY A 114 -11.77 5.45 -3.53
C GLY A 114 -12.49 4.15 -3.92
N PRO A 115 -12.39 3.12 -3.06
CA PRO A 115 -13.07 1.84 -3.25
C PRO A 115 -14.59 1.97 -3.09
N LYS A 116 -15.33 1.05 -3.71
CA LYS A 116 -16.79 0.90 -3.55
C LYS A 116 -17.11 -0.45 -2.92
N PHE A 117 -18.17 -0.49 -2.13
CA PHE A 117 -18.61 -1.68 -1.40
C PHE A 117 -20.11 -1.87 -1.52
N GLU A 118 -20.58 -3.07 -1.21
CA GLU A 118 -22.00 -3.31 -1.02
C GLU A 118 -22.54 -2.61 0.25
N PRO A 119 -23.82 -2.19 0.25
CA PRO A 119 -24.46 -1.58 1.41
C PRO A 119 -24.41 -2.48 2.64
N LEU A 120 -24.12 -1.89 3.80
CA LEU A 120 -24.07 -2.61 5.08
C LEU A 120 -25.47 -3.01 5.58
N VAL A 121 -26.45 -2.13 5.40
CA VAL A 121 -27.86 -2.37 5.73
C VAL A 121 -28.63 -2.34 4.41
N LYS A 122 -29.28 -3.46 4.05
CA LYS A 122 -29.93 -3.64 2.74
C LYS A 122 -31.43 -3.31 2.75
N ASP A 123 -32.02 -3.17 3.95
CA ASP A 123 -33.47 -3.09 4.14
C ASP A 123 -34.00 -1.67 4.37
N VAL A 124 -33.15 -0.64 4.28
CA VAL A 124 -33.59 0.77 4.38
C VAL A 124 -33.97 1.26 2.98
N ASN A 125 -35.23 1.62 2.79
CA ASN A 125 -35.72 2.22 1.55
C ASN A 125 -35.30 3.70 1.50
N PRO A 126 -34.43 4.12 0.57
CA PRO A 126 -33.96 5.50 0.49
C PRO A 126 -35.09 6.51 0.29
N ASN A 127 -36.17 6.09 -0.39
CA ASN A 127 -37.30 6.96 -0.71
C ASN A 127 -38.10 7.40 0.54
N ASP A 128 -38.01 6.66 1.65
CA ASP A 128 -38.70 7.00 2.89
C ASP A 128 -38.00 8.18 3.61
N GLU A 129 -36.71 8.43 3.32
CA GLU A 129 -35.98 9.59 3.84
C GLU A 129 -36.27 10.87 3.04
N ASP A 130 -36.51 10.76 1.73
CA ASP A 130 -36.62 11.93 0.83
C ASP A 130 -37.96 12.69 0.95
N TRP A 131 -39.04 12.03 1.39
CA TRP A 131 -40.37 12.66 1.48
C TRP A 131 -40.95 12.56 2.89
N ASN A 132 -40.47 13.41 3.78
CA ASN A 132 -40.98 13.54 5.15
C ASN A 132 -41.30 15.00 5.51
N GLU A 133 -41.96 15.23 6.65
CA GLU A 133 -42.42 16.56 7.07
C GLU A 133 -41.27 17.58 7.23
N PHE A 134 -40.06 17.10 7.51
CA PHE A 134 -38.85 17.91 7.70
C PHE A 134 -38.09 18.16 6.39
N ASN A 135 -38.16 17.23 5.43
CA ASN A 135 -37.43 17.26 4.16
C ASN A 135 -38.24 17.87 2.99
N ASP A 136 -39.31 18.61 3.30
CA ASP A 136 -40.10 19.35 2.31
C ASP A 136 -39.23 20.39 1.57
N ILE A 137 -39.28 20.36 0.23
CA ILE A 137 -38.52 21.25 -0.65
C ILE A 137 -38.81 22.72 -0.40
N ASN A 138 -40.00 23.06 0.10
CA ASN A 138 -40.36 24.44 0.42
C ASN A 138 -39.78 24.93 1.75
N LYS A 139 -39.31 24.01 2.61
CA LYS A 139 -38.74 24.31 3.94
C LYS A 139 -37.21 24.28 3.94
N ILE A 140 -36.58 23.68 2.92
CA ILE A 140 -35.13 23.58 2.80
C ILE A 140 -34.59 24.70 1.89
N ILE A 141 -33.62 25.46 2.40
CA ILE A 141 -32.89 26.45 1.61
C ILE A 141 -31.66 25.78 0.99
N ILE A 142 -31.70 25.50 -0.31
CA ILE A 142 -30.57 24.93 -1.06
C ILE A 142 -29.70 26.06 -1.61
N ARG A 143 -28.55 26.33 -0.95
CA ARG A 143 -27.54 27.26 -1.48
C ARG A 143 -26.41 26.54 -2.22
N GLN A 144 -25.90 25.48 -1.61
CA GLN A 144 -24.91 24.59 -2.20
C GLN A 144 -25.31 23.15 -1.87
N PRO A 145 -25.24 22.23 -2.84
CA PRO A 145 -25.60 20.84 -2.60
C PRO A 145 -24.57 20.18 -1.67
N ILE A 146 -25.06 19.34 -0.75
CA ILE A 146 -24.21 18.55 0.14
C ILE A 146 -23.55 17.45 -0.68
N ARG A 147 -22.22 17.43 -0.71
CA ARG A 147 -21.45 16.40 -1.42
C ARG A 147 -21.13 15.20 -0.53
N THR A 148 -20.70 14.11 -1.15
CA THR A 148 -20.32 12.88 -0.46
C THR A 148 -19.13 13.08 0.48
N GLU A 149 -18.20 13.97 0.13
CA GLU A 149 -17.04 14.28 0.97
C GLU A 149 -17.47 14.89 2.31
N TYR A 150 -18.52 15.72 2.33
CA TYR A 150 -19.03 16.32 3.58
C TYR A 150 -19.68 15.26 4.47
N ARG A 151 -20.40 14.31 3.86
CA ARG A 151 -21.03 13.19 4.56
C ARG A 151 -20.02 12.25 5.22
N ILE A 152 -18.79 12.19 4.71
CA ILE A 152 -17.73 11.35 5.28
C ILE A 152 -16.90 12.15 6.29
N ALA A 153 -16.57 13.40 5.97
CA ALA A 153 -15.82 14.29 6.86
C ALA A 153 -16.54 14.57 8.18
N PHE A 154 -17.87 14.77 8.12
CA PHE A 154 -18.70 15.05 9.29
C PHE A 154 -19.88 14.07 9.33
N PRO A 155 -19.62 12.79 9.69
CA PRO A 155 -20.56 11.71 9.47
C PRO A 155 -21.82 11.82 10.34
N TYR A 156 -21.74 12.44 11.50
CA TYR A 156 -22.88 12.64 12.40
C TYR A 156 -23.71 13.88 12.08
N LEU A 157 -23.23 14.78 11.21
CA LEU A 157 -23.93 16.03 10.89
C LEU A 157 -24.78 15.91 9.63
N TYR A 158 -24.22 15.32 8.57
CA TYR A 158 -24.84 15.28 7.24
C TYR A 158 -25.50 13.93 6.91
N ASN A 159 -25.62 13.00 7.87
CA ASN A 159 -26.30 11.72 7.68
C ASN A 159 -27.37 11.51 8.76
N SER A 160 -28.55 11.07 8.35
CA SER A 160 -29.68 10.78 9.23
C SER A 160 -29.44 9.54 10.11
N TYR A 161 -28.76 8.52 9.57
CA TYR A 161 -28.49 7.26 10.27
C TYR A 161 -27.00 6.87 10.22
N PRO A 162 -26.14 7.51 11.04
CA PRO A 162 -24.70 7.23 11.08
C PRO A 162 -24.40 5.94 11.85
N PHE A 163 -24.72 4.79 11.25
CA PHE A 163 -24.49 3.47 11.85
C PHE A 163 -23.09 2.94 11.55
N LYS A 164 -22.36 2.53 12.60
CA LYS A 164 -20.98 1.98 12.50
C LYS A 164 -20.01 2.89 11.72
N VAL A 165 -20.16 4.20 11.87
CA VAL A 165 -19.23 5.20 11.31
C VAL A 165 -18.05 5.45 12.26
N TYR A 166 -16.96 5.99 11.72
CA TYR A 166 -15.72 6.30 12.42
C TYR A 166 -15.34 7.77 12.23
N LEU A 167 -14.69 8.34 13.25
CA LEU A 167 -14.04 9.66 13.24
C LEU A 167 -12.53 9.52 13.07
#